data_AF-A0A1V5P5Q4-F1
#
_entry.id   AF-A0A1V5P5Q4-F1
#
_cell.length_a   1.000
_cell.length_b   1.000
_cell.length_c   1.000
_cell.angle_alpha   90.00
_cell.angle_beta   90.00
_cell.angle_gamma   90.00
#
_symmetry.space_group_name_H-M   'P 1'
#
loop_
_entity.id
_entity.type
_entity.pdbx_description
1 polymer ?
#
loop_
_entity_poly.entity_id
_entity_poly.type
_entity_poly.pdbx_seq_one_letter_code
_entity_poly.pdbx_strand_id
1 'polypeptide(L)'
;MGYITAEKGRRATQIIVENCSFTERDKIIEFLKTIPDAGGKIYPRTFENSIAIIDVEYNGTSEALVHEIQKIQGIKIEITGVTMNRITIKVIK
;
A
#
# COMPACT_ATOMS: atom_id res chain seq x y z
N MET A 1 3.48 24.46 16.60
CA MET A 1 2.47 23.41 16.39
C MET A 1 1.98 23.54 14.96
N GLY A 2 2.56 22.77 14.04
CA GLY A 2 2.20 22.81 12.63
C GLY A 2 0.99 21.93 12.39
N TYR A 3 -0.17 22.54 12.17
CA TYR A 3 -1.35 21.83 11.69
C TYR A 3 -1.12 21.55 10.20
N ILE A 4 -0.71 20.32 9.89
CA ILE A 4 -0.64 19.84 8.50
C ILE A 4 -2.08 19.87 8.00
N THR A 5 -2.35 20.79 7.10
CA THR A 5 -3.63 20.93 6.43
C THR A 5 -3.83 19.66 5.62
N ALA A 6 -4.72 18.77 6.08
CA ALA A 6 -5.16 17.64 5.28
C ALA A 6 -5.80 18.22 4.02
N GLU A 7 -5.06 18.22 2.91
CA GLU A 7 -5.58 18.62 1.61
C GLU A 7 -6.84 17.81 1.33
N LYS A 8 -7.96 18.52 1.20
CA LYS A 8 -9.30 17.97 0.99
C LYS A 8 -9.28 16.93 -0.15
N GLY A 9 -9.65 15.69 0.19
CA GLY A 9 -10.48 14.85 -0.69
C GLY A 9 -9.77 13.94 -1.69
N ARG A 10 -8.46 13.68 -1.58
CA ARG A 10 -7.88 12.55 -2.32
C ARG A 10 -8.19 11.26 -1.57
N ARG A 11 -8.95 10.36 -2.21
CA ARG A 11 -9.27 9.02 -1.68
C ARG A 11 -7.96 8.22 -1.60
N ALA A 12 -7.29 8.25 -0.45
CA ALA A 12 -6.17 7.37 -0.20
C ALA A 12 -6.69 5.92 -0.15
N THR A 13 -6.05 5.04 -0.92
CA THR A 13 -6.32 3.61 -0.88
C THR A 13 -5.47 2.99 0.21
N GLN A 14 -6.12 2.32 1.15
CA GLN A 14 -5.45 1.64 2.25
C GLN A 14 -4.97 0.27 1.79
N ILE A 15 -3.67 0.04 1.77
CA ILE A 15 -3.07 -1.26 1.54
C ILE A 15 -2.78 -1.91 2.90
N ILE A 16 -3.39 -3.06 3.14
CA ILE A 16 -3.16 -3.87 4.33
C ILE A 16 -2.35 -5.08 3.91
N VAL A 17 -1.16 -5.23 4.50
CA VAL A 17 -0.21 -6.28 4.20
C VAL A 17 -0.17 -7.26 5.37
N GLU A 18 -0.77 -8.42 5.22
CA GLU A 18 -0.82 -9.48 6.22
C GLU A 18 0.37 -10.43 6.08
N ASN A 19 0.76 -11.08 7.20
CA ASN A 19 1.82 -12.07 7.27
C ASN A 19 3.20 -11.58 6.77
N CYS A 20 3.47 -10.28 6.89
CA CYS A 20 4.72 -9.67 6.43
C CYS A 20 5.68 -9.37 7.57
N SER A 21 6.97 -9.47 7.26
CA SER A 21 8.09 -9.07 8.11
C SER A 21 8.44 -7.60 7.84
N PHE A 22 9.22 -6.97 8.72
CA PHE A 22 9.69 -5.60 8.53
C PHE A 22 10.39 -5.39 7.17
N THR A 23 11.23 -6.34 6.76
CA THR A 23 11.94 -6.29 5.47
C THR A 23 10.99 -6.38 4.28
N GLU A 24 9.94 -7.20 4.37
CA GLU A 24 8.95 -7.38 3.30
C GLU A 24 8.08 -6.13 3.17
N ARG A 25 7.66 -5.56 4.30
CA ARG A 25 6.99 -4.26 4.34
C ARG A 25 7.83 -3.18 3.67
N ASP A 26 9.11 -3.07 4.01
CA ASP A 26 9.98 -2.03 3.47
C ASP A 26 10.11 -2.14 1.95
N LYS A 27 10.35 -3.35 1.44
CA LYS A 27 10.36 -3.64 0.01
C LYS A 27 9.03 -3.30 -0.68
N ILE A 28 7.89 -3.58 -0.04
CA ILE A 28 6.57 -3.21 -0.58
C ILE A 28 6.45 -1.69 -0.64
N ILE A 29 6.86 -0.97 0.40
CA ILE A 29 6.85 0.50 0.40
C ILE A 29 7.78 1.06 -0.69
N GLU A 30 8.98 0.50 -0.85
CA GLU A 30 9.90 0.88 -1.92
C GLU A 30 9.32 0.62 -3.31
N PHE A 31 8.69 -0.52 -3.52
CA PHE A 31 7.99 -0.83 -4.77
C PHE A 31 6.84 0.14 -5.03
N LEU A 32 6.00 0.42 -4.02
CA LEU A 32 4.90 1.37 -4.18
C LEU A 32 5.43 2.75 -4.61
N LYS A 33 6.62 3.17 -4.14
CA LYS A 33 7.24 4.45 -4.52
C LYS A 33 7.68 4.50 -5.99
N THR A 34 7.90 3.35 -6.63
CA THR A 34 8.24 3.30 -8.07
C THR A 34 7.03 3.40 -8.98
N ILE A 35 5.81 3.25 -8.45
CA ILE A 35 4.57 3.36 -9.23
C ILE A 35 4.40 4.84 -9.64
N PRO A 36 4.36 5.13 -10.96
CA PRO A 36 4.38 6.51 -11.48
C PRO A 36 3.21 7.37 -10.98
N ASP A 37 2.03 6.76 -10.78
CA ASP A 37 0.81 7.45 -10.31
C ASP A 37 0.62 7.43 -8.78
N ALA A 38 1.52 6.77 -8.04
CA ALA A 38 1.59 6.85 -6.57
C ALA A 38 2.57 7.95 -6.10
N GLY A 39 3.53 8.34 -6.95
CA GLY A 39 4.25 9.62 -6.90
C GLY A 39 4.82 10.03 -5.52
N GLY A 40 5.26 9.08 -4.70
CA GLY A 40 5.82 9.34 -3.36
C GLY A 40 4.78 9.63 -2.26
N LYS A 41 3.48 9.53 -2.53
CA LYS A 41 2.40 9.73 -1.55
C LYS A 41 2.03 8.42 -0.86
N ILE A 42 3.02 7.85 -0.19
CA ILE A 42 2.92 6.58 0.51
C ILE A 42 3.18 6.85 1.97
N TYR A 43 2.18 6.55 2.79
CA TYR A 43 2.16 6.87 4.22
C TYR A 43 2.00 5.57 5.00
N PRO A 44 3.10 4.95 5.46
CA PRO A 44 3.04 3.82 6.38
C PRO A 44 2.41 4.28 7.71
N ARG A 45 1.37 3.58 8.17
CA ARG A 45 0.65 3.91 9.43
C ARG A 45 1.14 3.10 10.61
N THR A 46 0.94 1.79 10.56
CA THR A 46 1.27 0.87 11.66
C THR A 46 1.87 -0.42 11.11
N PHE A 47 2.66 -1.07 11.95
CA PHE A 47 3.16 -2.42 11.76
C PHE A 47 3.04 -3.16 13.09
N GLU A 48 2.02 -4.01 13.21
CA GLU A 48 1.74 -4.76 14.43
C GLU A 48 1.28 -6.18 14.07
N ASN A 49 1.69 -7.18 14.85
CA ASN A 49 1.29 -8.58 14.63
C ASN A 49 1.53 -9.10 13.20
N SER A 50 2.62 -8.68 12.55
CA SER A 50 2.94 -8.99 11.14
C SER A 50 1.92 -8.47 10.12
N ILE A 51 1.16 -7.44 10.50
CA ILE A 51 0.23 -6.72 9.65
C ILE A 51 0.74 -5.30 9.49
N ALA A 52 1.00 -4.88 8.25
CA ALA A 52 1.34 -3.51 7.92
C ALA A 52 0.14 -2.78 7.29
N ILE A 53 -0.08 -1.53 7.68
CA ILE A 53 -1.09 -0.67 7.04
C ILE A 53 -0.36 0.49 6.38
N ILE A 54 -0.60 0.67 5.08
CA ILE A 54 0.04 1.67 4.25
C ILE A 54 -1.05 2.41 3.49
N ASP A 55 -1.13 3.73 3.61
CA ASP A 55 -2.00 4.52 2.77
C ASP A 55 -1.25 4.98 1.52
N VAL A 56 -1.90 4.82 0.37
CA VAL A 56 -1.35 5.26 -0.92
C VAL A 56 -2.35 6.18 -1.58
N GLU A 57 -1.94 7.41 -1.86
CA GLU A 57 -2.70 8.27 -2.76
C GLU A 57 -2.34 7.92 -4.21
N TYR A 58 -3.20 7.13 -4.84
CA TYR A 58 -3.03 6.69 -6.22
C TYR A 58 -4.00 7.42 -7.14
N ASN A 59 -3.50 7.96 -8.25
CA ASN A 59 -4.31 8.65 -9.25
C ASN A 59 -4.98 7.67 -10.23
N GLY A 60 -5.81 6.76 -9.71
CA GLY A 60 -6.50 5.74 -10.49
C GLY A 60 -7.47 4.90 -9.64
N THR A 61 -7.94 3.78 -10.17
CA THR A 61 -8.82 2.86 -9.42
C THR A 61 -8.03 1.90 -8.54
N SER A 62 -8.66 1.37 -7.49
CA SER A 62 -8.07 0.31 -6.66
C SER A 62 -7.67 -0.92 -7.47
N GLU A 63 -8.42 -1.24 -8.53
CA GLU A 63 -8.12 -2.34 -9.46
C GLU A 63 -6.83 -2.08 -10.25
N ALA A 64 -6.64 -0.87 -10.76
CA ALA A 64 -5.38 -0.51 -11.43
C ALA A 64 -4.20 -0.58 -10.46
N LEU A 65 -4.37 -0.10 -9.22
CA LEU A 65 -3.34 -0.21 -8.17
C LEU A 65 -3.03 -1.68 -7.83
N VAL A 66 -4.04 -2.55 -7.79
CA VAL A 66 -3.89 -4.00 -7.64
C VAL A 66 -3.02 -4.59 -8.75
N HIS A 67 -3.29 -4.24 -10.01
CA HIS A 67 -2.49 -4.70 -11.14
C HIS A 67 -1.02 -4.25 -11.05
N GLU A 68 -0.76 -3.04 -10.55
CA GLU A 68 0.61 -2.60 -10.27
C GLU A 68 1.24 -3.40 -9.13
N ILE A 69 0.53 -3.57 -8.00
CA ILE A 69 1.01 -4.34 -6.84
C ILE A 69 1.38 -5.77 -7.23
N GLN A 70 0.63 -6.43 -8.13
CA GLN A 70 0.94 -7.77 -8.63
C GLN A 70 2.27 -7.86 -9.39
N LYS A 71 2.81 -6.74 -9.87
CA LYS A 71 4.11 -6.70 -10.57
C LYS A 71 5.28 -6.68 -9.60
N ILE A 72 5.05 -6.63 -8.28
CA ILE A 72 6.14 -6.66 -7.29
C ILE A 72 6.99 -7.92 -7.49
N GLN A 73 8.29 -7.73 -7.63
CA GLN A 73 9.25 -8.82 -7.78
C GLN A 73 9.99 -9.05 -6.47
N GLY A 74 10.37 -10.30 -6.20
CA GLY A 74 11.15 -10.68 -5.01
C GLY A 74 10.32 -10.88 -3.74
N ILE A 75 8.99 -10.72 -3.80
CA ILE A 75 8.05 -11.10 -2.74
C ILE A 75 6.86 -11.79 -3.40
N LYS A 76 6.48 -12.97 -2.91
CA LYS A 76 5.23 -13.62 -3.33
C LYS A 76 4.10 -13.04 -2.50
N ILE A 77 3.13 -12.43 -3.17
CA ILE A 77 1.95 -11.87 -2.52
C ILE A 77 0.67 -12.47 -3.11
N GLU A 78 -0.34 -12.57 -2.28
CA GLU A 78 -1.71 -12.93 -2.64
C GLU A 78 -2.60 -11.73 -2.36
N ILE A 79 -3.52 -11.41 -3.27
CA ILE A 79 -4.52 -10.38 -3.03
C ILE A 79 -5.74 -11.06 -2.45
N THR A 80 -6.01 -10.82 -1.17
CA THR A 80 -7.08 -11.49 -0.42
C THR A 80 -8.38 -10.69 -0.39
N GLY A 81 -8.33 -9.40 -0.72
CA GLY A 81 -9.53 -8.57 -0.83
C GLY A 81 -9.28 -7.22 -1.48
N VAL A 82 -10.27 -6.74 -2.25
CA VAL A 82 -10.23 -5.43 -2.89
C VAL A 82 -11.58 -4.76 -2.70
N THR A 83 -11.56 -3.54 -2.19
CA THR A 83 -12.73 -2.65 -2.12
C THR A 83 -12.40 -1.31 -2.76
N MET A 84 -13.39 -0.41 -2.80
CA MET A 84 -13.27 0.91 -3.41
C MET A 84 -12.09 1.74 -2.87
N ASN A 85 -11.66 1.52 -1.63
CA ASN A 85 -10.58 2.29 -0.98
C ASN A 85 -9.66 1.44 -0.10
N ARG A 86 -9.72 0.10 -0.20
CA ARG A 86 -8.88 -0.80 0.57
C ARG A 86 -8.44 -1.98 -0.28
N ILE A 87 -7.18 -2.34 -0.17
CA ILE A 87 -6.59 -3.53 -0.78
C ILE A 87 -5.96 -4.32 0.35
N THR A 88 -6.37 -5.57 0.53
CA THR A 88 -5.74 -6.50 1.46
C THR A 88 -4.86 -7.45 0.64
N ILE A 89 -3.59 -7.49 0.98
CA ILE A 89 -2.61 -8.41 0.42
C ILE A 89 -2.00 -9.25 1.55
N LYS A 90 -1.66 -10.48 1.25
CA LYS A 90 -1.02 -11.41 2.17
C LYS A 90 0.31 -11.86 1.56
N VAL A 91 1.38 -11.80 2.34
CA VAL A 91 2.67 -12.33 1.89
C VAL A 91 2.67 -13.86 2.03
N ILE A 92 2.99 -14.56 0.94
CA ILE A 92 3.14 -16.02 0.90
C ILE A 92 4.63 -16.35 1.06
N LYS A 93 4.94 -17.23 2.01
CA LYS A 93 6.30 -17.75 2.26
C LYS A 93 6.47 -19.11 1.60
#